data_AF-A0A7M1UR89-F1
#
_entry.id   AF-A0A7M1UR89-F1
#
_cell.length_a   1.000
_cell.length_b   1.000
_cell.length_c   1.000
_cell.angle_alpha   90.00
_cell.angle_beta   90.00
_cell.angle_gamma   90.00
#
_symmetry.space_group_name_H-M   'P 1'
#
loop_
_entity.id
_entity.type
_entity.pdbx_description
1 polymer ?
#
loop_
_entity_poly.entity_id
_entity_poly.type
_entity_poly.pdbx_seq_one_letter_code
_entity_poly.pdbx_strand_id
1 'polypeptide(L)'
;MSSIPGENQYRHLPQARLVAWLDQADSIIASAAKLTISPKDFTEILESLSNERKDSWIRELVSRGHGSPLEHSVYVFEIVCSRACSHQLVRHRHASYSQLSQRYSDRFLRRLVEKASALVNSPVPEGFAEAAGVLEEAGGSLSDFNTLLDLVSEAYVIPPTMVKAGETWFFKHLLKATAAYYKALASQTPYEDARYLLPQAVKTRVLVSMNARELLEVFLPLRMCSRAQWEIRMIAWELRNQLVKTHPAIFSYAGPRCVLMENRVRNNPCSLNDYLEGKCSFTIQRCPELVPNDKIPSCLKNAVNNPSP
;
A
#
# COMPACT_ATOMS: atom_id res chain seq x y z
N MET A 1 17.21 -19.60 -3.31
CA MET A 1 16.26 -18.55 -2.87
C MET A 1 17.00 -17.65 -1.90
N SER A 2 17.71 -16.66 -2.42
CA SER A 2 18.53 -15.74 -1.64
C SER A 2 17.65 -14.65 -1.03
N SER A 3 17.55 -14.65 0.29
CA SER A 3 17.00 -13.55 1.08
C SER A 3 17.77 -12.26 0.79
N ILE A 4 17.03 -11.19 0.46
CA ILE A 4 17.60 -9.88 0.13
C ILE A 4 18.11 -9.23 1.42
N PRO A 5 19.36 -8.74 1.46
CA PRO A 5 19.89 -8.03 2.63
C PRO A 5 19.12 -6.71 2.83
N GLY A 6 18.31 -6.64 3.89
CA GLY A 6 17.48 -5.47 4.25
C GLY A 6 16.09 -5.81 4.80
N GLU A 7 15.61 -7.05 4.65
CA GLU A 7 14.24 -7.47 5.04
C GLU A 7 13.92 -7.39 6.56
N ASN A 8 14.92 -7.31 7.43
CA ASN A 8 14.71 -7.41 8.88
C ASN A 8 14.41 -6.08 9.60
N GLN A 9 14.67 -4.91 9.01
CA GLN A 9 14.61 -3.66 9.79
C GLN A 9 13.20 -3.04 9.87
N TYR A 10 12.26 -3.47 9.02
CA TYR A 10 10.95 -2.82 8.85
C TYR A 10 9.75 -3.77 8.84
N ARG A 11 9.84 -4.94 9.49
CA ARG A 11 8.71 -5.89 9.54
C ARG A 11 7.45 -5.30 10.15
N HIS A 12 7.55 -4.30 11.03
CA HIS A 12 6.41 -3.61 11.62
C HIS A 12 5.65 -2.66 10.67
N LEU A 13 6.20 -2.35 9.49
CA LEU A 13 5.60 -1.44 8.50
C LEU A 13 4.81 -2.22 7.44
N PRO A 14 3.85 -1.58 6.75
CA PRO A 14 3.19 -2.19 5.61
C PRO A 14 4.18 -2.41 4.46
N GLN A 15 3.91 -3.42 3.64
CA GLN A 15 4.72 -3.77 2.47
C GLN A 15 3.82 -3.87 1.26
N ALA A 16 4.34 -3.45 0.09
CA ALA A 16 3.65 -3.61 -1.17
C ALA A 16 4.65 -3.99 -2.27
N ARG A 17 4.27 -4.92 -3.14
CA ARG A 17 5.10 -5.39 -4.25
C ARG A 17 4.24 -5.59 -5.48
N LEU A 18 4.64 -5.00 -6.59
CA LEU A 18 4.11 -5.27 -7.93
C LEU A 18 4.56 -6.69 -8.31
N VAL A 19 3.60 -7.56 -8.60
CA VAL A 19 3.84 -8.98 -8.88
C VAL A 19 3.49 -9.38 -10.31
N ALA A 20 2.62 -8.63 -10.98
CA ALA A 20 2.30 -8.81 -12.39
C ALA A 20 1.76 -7.52 -13.00
N TRP A 21 1.95 -7.33 -14.30
CA TRP A 21 1.40 -6.22 -15.06
C TRP A 21 1.31 -6.59 -16.55
N LEU A 22 0.63 -5.75 -17.33
CA LEU A 22 0.63 -5.86 -18.80
C LEU A 22 1.83 -5.11 -19.38
N ASP A 23 2.81 -5.84 -19.95
CA ASP A 23 4.09 -5.25 -20.40
C ASP A 23 3.90 -4.09 -21.39
N GLN A 24 3.01 -4.24 -22.37
CA GLN A 24 2.75 -3.26 -23.42
C GLN A 24 1.64 -2.25 -23.05
N ALA A 25 1.36 -2.03 -21.77
CA ALA A 25 0.27 -1.15 -21.34
C ALA A 25 0.34 0.25 -21.95
N ASP A 26 1.53 0.86 -22.01
CA ASP A 26 1.75 2.19 -22.62
C ASP A 26 1.31 2.22 -24.09
N SER A 27 1.66 1.17 -24.82
CA SER A 27 1.45 1.04 -26.26
C SER A 27 -0.02 0.77 -26.55
N ILE A 28 -0.66 -0.11 -25.76
CA ILE A 28 -2.09 -0.40 -25.85
C ILE A 28 -2.93 0.84 -25.51
N ILE A 29 -2.60 1.55 -24.42
CA ILE A 29 -3.30 2.78 -24.00
C ILE A 29 -3.20 3.86 -25.08
N ALA A 30 -2.00 4.13 -25.59
CA ALA A 30 -1.81 5.13 -26.64
C ALA A 30 -2.54 4.75 -27.94
N SER A 31 -2.54 3.46 -28.28
CA SER A 31 -3.23 2.95 -29.48
C SER A 31 -4.74 3.04 -29.33
N ALA A 32 -5.28 2.69 -28.16
CA ALA A 32 -6.70 2.79 -27.86
C ALA A 32 -7.20 4.25 -27.90
N ALA A 33 -6.39 5.20 -27.43
CA ALA A 33 -6.70 6.62 -27.55
C ALA A 33 -6.80 7.05 -29.02
N LYS A 34 -5.79 6.72 -29.83
CA LYS A 34 -5.73 7.08 -31.26
C LYS A 34 -6.80 6.37 -32.09
N LEU A 35 -7.18 5.14 -31.75
CA LEU A 35 -8.17 4.34 -32.47
C LEU A 35 -9.49 5.09 -32.68
N THR A 36 -9.92 5.87 -31.68
CA THR A 36 -11.21 6.56 -31.70
C THR A 36 -11.35 7.66 -32.78
N ILE A 37 -10.24 8.11 -33.36
CA ILE A 37 -10.19 9.19 -34.36
C ILE A 37 -9.43 8.81 -35.63
N SER A 38 -8.80 7.63 -35.64
CA SER A 38 -7.95 7.15 -36.73
C SER A 38 -8.78 6.31 -37.72
N PRO A 39 -8.55 6.43 -39.04
CA PRO A 39 -9.17 5.53 -40.02
C PRO A 39 -8.53 4.13 -40.03
N LYS A 40 -7.35 3.97 -39.41
CA LYS A 40 -6.64 2.69 -39.29
C LYS A 40 -7.21 1.83 -38.17
N ASP A 41 -7.10 0.51 -38.30
CA ASP A 41 -7.45 -0.42 -37.23
C ASP A 41 -6.44 -0.41 -36.07
N PHE A 42 -6.78 -1.13 -35.00
CA PHE A 42 -5.96 -1.18 -33.78
C PHE A 42 -4.57 -1.77 -34.01
N THR A 43 -4.46 -2.86 -34.78
CA THR A 43 -3.20 -3.58 -35.01
C THR A 43 -2.23 -2.71 -35.80
N GLU A 44 -2.70 -2.07 -36.88
CA GLU A 44 -1.91 -1.12 -37.66
C GLU A 44 -1.43 0.06 -36.81
N ILE A 45 -2.27 0.55 -35.90
CA ILE A 45 -1.89 1.65 -34.99
C ILE A 45 -0.81 1.20 -34.02
N LEU A 46 -0.99 0.03 -33.40
CA LEU A 46 -0.09 -0.52 -32.42
C LEU A 46 1.31 -0.75 -33.00
N GLU A 47 1.40 -1.28 -34.21
CA GLU A 47 2.67 -1.54 -34.90
C GLU A 47 3.36 -0.28 -35.43
N SER A 48 2.60 0.78 -35.74
CA SER A 48 3.13 2.01 -36.36
C SER A 48 3.43 3.16 -35.41
N LEU A 49 3.07 3.06 -34.13
CA LEU A 49 3.28 4.13 -33.14
C LEU A 49 4.73 4.16 -32.63
N SER A 50 5.46 5.23 -32.96
CA SER A 50 6.77 5.50 -32.34
C SER A 50 6.64 5.82 -30.84
N ASN A 51 7.72 5.64 -30.09
CA ASN A 51 7.74 5.92 -28.64
C ASN A 51 7.37 7.38 -28.31
N GLU A 52 7.85 8.34 -29.09
CA GLU A 52 7.58 9.77 -28.89
C GLU A 52 6.09 10.07 -29.06
N ARG A 53 5.45 9.42 -30.04
CA ARG A 53 4.01 9.57 -30.28
C ARG A 53 3.19 8.90 -29.19
N LYS A 54 3.62 7.74 -28.67
CA LYS A 54 2.96 7.08 -27.52
C LYS A 54 2.94 8.00 -26.30
N ASP A 55 4.09 8.58 -25.97
CA ASP A 55 4.22 9.51 -24.84
C ASP A 55 3.34 10.74 -25.01
N SER A 56 3.27 11.28 -26.23
CA SER A 56 2.40 12.42 -26.55
C SER A 56 0.92 12.08 -26.31
N TRP A 57 0.45 10.92 -26.80
CA TRP A 57 -0.91 10.46 -26.56
C TRP A 57 -1.21 10.27 -25.07
N ILE A 58 -0.32 9.61 -24.33
CA ILE A 58 -0.50 9.40 -22.89
C ILE A 58 -0.54 10.73 -22.14
N ARG A 59 0.35 11.68 -22.45
CA ARG A 59 0.34 13.04 -21.88
C ARG A 59 -0.99 13.74 -22.12
N GLU A 60 -1.53 13.63 -23.32
CA GLU A 60 -2.82 14.22 -23.68
C GLU A 60 -3.96 13.62 -22.84
N LEU A 61 -4.00 12.30 -22.68
CA LEU A 61 -5.01 11.62 -21.83
C LEU A 61 -4.96 12.14 -20.38
N VAL A 62 -3.75 12.27 -19.83
CA VAL A 62 -3.52 12.77 -18.46
C VAL A 62 -3.86 14.24 -18.32
N SER A 63 -3.64 15.07 -19.34
CA SER A 63 -4.07 16.48 -19.30
C SER A 63 -5.59 16.60 -19.37
N ARG A 64 -6.24 15.89 -20.30
CA ARG A 64 -7.65 16.12 -20.66
C ARG A 64 -8.70 15.49 -19.75
N GLY A 65 -8.35 14.54 -18.89
CA GLY A 65 -9.38 13.77 -18.17
C GLY A 65 -9.91 12.57 -18.94
N HIS A 66 -9.28 12.22 -20.06
CA HIS A 66 -9.75 11.12 -20.89
C HIS A 66 -9.29 9.77 -20.33
N GLY A 67 -9.95 9.32 -19.27
CA GLY A 67 -9.50 8.16 -18.50
C GLY A 67 -9.82 6.80 -19.11
N SER A 68 -10.73 6.69 -20.09
CA SER A 68 -11.17 5.37 -20.59
C SER A 68 -10.06 4.55 -21.26
N PRO A 69 -9.13 5.12 -22.06
CA PRO A 69 -8.05 4.32 -22.64
C PRO A 69 -7.11 3.73 -21.58
N LEU A 70 -6.95 4.39 -20.42
CA LEU A 70 -6.13 3.92 -19.29
C LEU A 70 -6.65 2.62 -18.68
N GLU A 71 -7.93 2.28 -18.90
CA GLU A 71 -8.52 1.04 -18.39
C GLU A 71 -8.01 -0.22 -19.10
N HIS A 72 -7.41 -0.09 -20.30
CA HIS A 72 -6.81 -1.20 -21.05
C HIS A 72 -5.43 -1.61 -20.51
N SER A 73 -5.29 -1.65 -19.19
CA SER A 73 -4.10 -2.11 -18.48
C SER A 73 -4.49 -2.80 -17.17
N VAL A 74 -3.58 -3.61 -16.62
CA VAL A 74 -3.78 -4.23 -15.30
C VAL A 74 -2.43 -4.29 -14.59
N TYR A 75 -2.45 -3.99 -13.29
CA TYR A 75 -1.33 -4.05 -12.38
C TYR A 75 -1.77 -4.80 -11.14
N VAL A 76 -0.99 -5.80 -10.75
CA VAL A 76 -1.30 -6.69 -9.63
C VAL A 76 -0.25 -6.49 -8.56
N PHE A 77 -0.70 -6.18 -7.34
CA PHE A 77 0.15 -5.98 -6.18
C PHE A 77 -0.15 -7.00 -5.10
N GLU A 78 0.91 -7.53 -4.49
CA GLU A 78 0.83 -8.19 -3.19
C GLU A 78 1.11 -7.16 -2.10
N ILE A 79 0.15 -6.99 -1.18
CA ILE A 79 0.21 -6.02 -0.08
C ILE A 79 0.11 -6.77 1.24
N VAL A 80 1.02 -6.47 2.17
CA VAL A 80 0.91 -6.86 3.58
C VAL A 80 0.67 -5.60 4.40
N CYS A 81 -0.48 -5.54 5.09
CA CYS A 81 -0.91 -4.38 5.86
C CYS A 81 -1.75 -4.82 7.07
N SER A 82 -2.18 -3.90 7.91
CA SER A 82 -3.12 -4.14 9.01
C SER A 82 -4.53 -4.38 8.48
N ARG A 83 -5.38 -5.03 9.30
CA ARG A 83 -6.82 -5.12 9.00
C ARG A 83 -7.46 -3.73 8.89
N ALA A 84 -7.07 -2.77 9.75
CA ALA A 84 -7.51 -1.39 9.66
C ALA A 84 -7.21 -0.74 8.29
N CYS A 85 -5.99 -0.88 7.78
CA CYS A 85 -5.61 -0.35 6.48
C CYS A 85 -6.32 -1.08 5.33
N SER A 86 -6.45 -2.41 5.42
CA SER A 86 -7.19 -3.18 4.41
C SER A 86 -8.64 -2.70 4.25
N HIS A 87 -9.28 -2.25 5.34
CA HIS A 87 -10.63 -1.71 5.32
C HIS A 87 -10.74 -0.31 4.64
N GLN A 88 -9.63 0.42 4.52
CA GLN A 88 -9.54 1.62 3.68
C GLN A 88 -9.26 1.26 2.21
N LEU A 89 -8.42 0.24 1.99
CA LEU A 89 -8.02 -0.24 0.66
C LEU A 89 -9.22 -0.77 -0.14
N VAL A 90 -10.06 -1.62 0.45
CA VAL A 90 -11.22 -2.24 -0.23
C VAL A 90 -12.37 -1.26 -0.54
N ARG A 91 -12.23 0.02 -0.17
CA ARG A 91 -13.21 1.07 -0.54
C ARG A 91 -13.06 1.52 -1.99
N HIS A 92 -11.95 1.17 -2.64
CA HIS A 92 -11.70 1.40 -4.06
C HIS A 92 -12.32 0.26 -4.85
N ARG A 93 -13.45 0.53 -5.52
CA ARG A 93 -14.33 -0.52 -6.05
C ARG A 93 -13.96 -0.97 -7.47
N HIS A 94 -13.15 -0.19 -8.18
CA HIS A 94 -12.63 -0.56 -9.50
C HIS A 94 -11.31 -1.33 -9.37
N ALA A 95 -11.37 -2.39 -8.56
CA ALA A 95 -10.24 -3.25 -8.24
C ALA A 95 -10.75 -4.66 -7.89
N SER A 96 -9.88 -5.65 -8.04
CA SER A 96 -10.14 -7.03 -7.64
C SER A 96 -9.29 -7.40 -6.44
N TYR A 97 -9.87 -8.07 -5.44
CA TYR A 97 -9.19 -8.38 -4.17
C TYR A 97 -9.24 -9.86 -3.82
N SER A 98 -8.10 -10.42 -3.42
CA SER A 98 -8.01 -11.70 -2.73
C SER A 98 -7.28 -11.50 -1.42
N GLN A 99 -7.99 -11.66 -0.30
CA GLN A 99 -7.46 -11.36 1.03
C GLN A 99 -7.33 -12.63 1.88
N LEU A 100 -6.25 -12.71 2.67
CA LEU A 100 -6.06 -13.74 3.68
C LEU A 100 -7.24 -13.76 4.66
N SER A 101 -8.01 -14.86 4.63
CA SER A 101 -9.19 -15.03 5.48
C SER A 101 -8.81 -15.50 6.89
N GLN A 102 -9.23 -14.73 7.89
CA GLN A 102 -9.14 -15.10 9.31
C GLN A 102 -10.12 -16.21 9.72
N ARG A 103 -11.03 -16.65 8.83
CA ARG A 103 -11.90 -17.83 9.08
C ARG A 103 -11.16 -19.14 8.89
N TYR A 104 -10.07 -19.14 8.13
CA TYR A 104 -9.35 -20.35 7.71
C TYR A 104 -7.86 -20.30 8.03
N SER A 105 -7.31 -19.15 8.41
CA SER A 105 -5.87 -18.99 8.56
C SER A 105 -5.49 -17.91 9.57
N ASP A 106 -4.51 -18.24 10.41
CA ASP A 106 -3.88 -17.39 11.41
C ASP A 106 -2.34 -17.38 11.26
N ARG A 107 -1.83 -17.62 10.04
CA ARG A 107 -0.40 -17.85 9.77
C ARG A 107 0.55 -16.78 10.33
N PHE A 108 0.15 -15.52 10.36
CA PHE A 108 0.95 -14.45 10.97
C PHE A 108 1.04 -14.59 12.50
N LEU A 109 -0.04 -15.04 13.15
CA LEU A 109 -0.06 -15.31 14.59
C LEU A 109 0.79 -16.53 14.93
N ARG A 110 0.76 -17.58 14.10
CA ARG A 110 1.61 -18.77 14.28
C ARG A 110 3.11 -18.43 14.23
N ARG A 111 3.54 -17.59 13.29
CA ARG A 111 4.93 -17.09 13.23
C ARG A 111 5.31 -16.30 14.48
N LEU A 112 4.38 -15.52 15.02
CA LEU A 112 4.59 -14.82 16.28
C LEU A 112 4.78 -15.82 17.43
N VAL A 113 3.99 -16.89 17.50
CA VAL A 113 4.15 -17.96 18.50
C VAL A 113 5.49 -18.68 18.34
N GLU A 114 5.87 -19.08 17.12
CA GLU A 114 7.16 -19.71 16.82
C GLU A 114 8.34 -18.85 17.32
N LYS A 115 8.28 -17.53 17.06
CA LYS A 115 9.30 -16.59 17.50
C LYS A 115 9.27 -16.36 19.01
N ALA A 116 8.09 -16.30 19.63
CA ALA A 116 7.94 -16.20 21.08
C ALA A 116 8.56 -17.43 21.78
N SER A 117 8.26 -18.65 21.30
CA SER A 117 8.85 -19.90 21.77
C SER A 117 10.38 -19.85 21.78
N ALA A 118 10.99 -19.38 20.69
CA ALA A 118 12.43 -19.21 20.61
C ALA A 118 12.99 -18.21 21.64
N LEU A 119 12.28 -17.09 21.87
CA LEU A 119 12.71 -16.06 22.82
C LEU A 119 12.58 -16.47 24.29
N VAL A 120 11.63 -17.35 24.63
CA VAL A 120 11.44 -17.86 26.00
C VAL A 120 12.07 -19.23 26.22
N ASN A 121 12.81 -19.77 25.24
CA ASN A 121 13.42 -21.10 25.28
C ASN A 121 12.41 -22.23 25.52
N SER A 122 11.23 -22.13 24.91
CA SER A 122 10.14 -23.12 24.97
C SER A 122 10.01 -23.84 23.62
N PRO A 123 9.62 -25.13 23.57
CA PRO A 123 9.31 -25.80 22.32
C PRO A 123 8.18 -25.08 21.55
N VAL A 124 8.17 -25.22 20.22
CA VAL A 124 7.07 -24.69 19.41
C VAL A 124 5.81 -25.51 19.71
N PRO A 125 4.72 -24.87 20.19
CA PRO A 125 3.52 -25.58 20.58
C PRO A 125 2.75 -26.09 19.37
N GLU A 126 2.23 -27.32 19.46
CA GLU A 126 1.30 -27.87 18.47
C GLU A 126 -0.16 -27.49 18.77
N GLY A 127 -0.50 -27.33 20.05
CA GLY A 127 -1.84 -27.01 20.54
C GLY A 127 -2.06 -25.52 20.85
N PHE A 128 -3.33 -25.12 20.87
CA PHE A 128 -3.72 -23.73 21.11
C PHE A 128 -3.54 -23.29 22.56
N ALA A 129 -3.71 -24.18 23.54
CA ALA A 129 -3.55 -23.85 24.94
C ALA A 129 -2.09 -23.53 25.27
N GLU A 130 -1.17 -24.32 24.74
CA GLU A 130 0.27 -24.16 24.85
C GLU A 130 0.72 -22.90 24.11
N ALA A 131 0.17 -22.64 22.90
CA ALA A 131 0.41 -21.39 22.18
C ALA A 131 0.00 -20.16 23.00
N ALA A 132 -1.14 -20.19 23.68
CA ALA A 132 -1.53 -19.10 24.57
C ALA A 132 -0.54 -18.96 25.75
N GLY A 133 -0.11 -20.06 26.35
CA GLY A 133 0.85 -20.06 27.46
C GLY A 133 2.19 -19.42 27.09
N VAL A 134 2.76 -19.77 25.92
CA VAL A 134 4.00 -19.18 25.41
C VAL A 134 3.89 -17.66 25.26
N LEU A 135 2.74 -17.17 24.78
CA LEU A 135 2.50 -15.73 24.59
C LEU A 135 2.36 -14.98 25.91
N GLU A 136 1.72 -15.60 26.91
CA GLU A 136 1.60 -15.03 28.26
C GLU A 136 2.96 -14.98 28.95
N GLU A 137 3.75 -16.04 28.83
CA GLU A 137 5.12 -16.07 29.33
C GLU A 137 5.97 -14.99 28.67
N ALA A 138 5.97 -14.90 27.33
CA ALA A 138 6.71 -13.88 26.59
C ALA A 138 6.27 -12.45 26.99
N GLY A 139 4.98 -12.20 27.19
CA GLY A 139 4.49 -10.90 27.65
C GLY A 139 4.88 -10.56 29.10
N GLY A 140 5.04 -11.58 29.96
CA GLY A 140 5.42 -11.45 31.36
C GLY A 140 6.94 -11.31 31.57
N SER A 141 7.74 -12.10 30.85
CA SER A 141 9.19 -12.19 31.04
C SER A 141 9.98 -11.20 30.19
N LEU A 142 9.52 -10.86 28.98
CA LEU A 142 10.23 -9.93 28.11
C LEU A 142 9.93 -8.47 28.50
N SER A 143 10.98 -7.67 28.60
CA SER A 143 10.91 -6.24 28.90
C SER A 143 11.65 -5.36 27.89
N ASP A 144 12.59 -5.91 27.12
CA ASP A 144 13.33 -5.15 26.12
C ASP A 144 12.40 -4.69 24.99
N PHE A 145 12.45 -3.39 24.69
CA PHE A 145 11.59 -2.75 23.71
C PHE A 145 11.83 -3.28 22.29
N ASN A 146 13.09 -3.43 21.88
CA ASN A 146 13.44 -3.85 20.52
C ASN A 146 13.09 -5.32 20.30
N THR A 147 13.33 -6.17 21.30
CA THR A 147 12.91 -7.57 21.29
C THR A 147 11.39 -7.69 21.19
N LEU A 148 10.63 -6.94 21.99
CA LEU A 148 9.17 -6.97 21.93
C LEU A 148 8.64 -6.43 20.60
N LEU A 149 9.21 -5.32 20.10
CA LEU A 149 8.85 -4.75 18.80
C LEU A 149 9.09 -5.78 17.68
N ASP A 150 10.26 -6.40 17.64
CA ASP A 150 10.60 -7.41 16.64
C ASP A 150 9.70 -8.65 16.75
N LEU A 151 9.32 -9.06 17.97
CA LEU A 151 8.38 -10.16 18.20
C LEU A 151 6.98 -9.83 17.65
N VAL A 152 6.37 -8.73 18.09
CA VAL A 152 5.00 -8.39 17.65
C VAL A 152 4.93 -8.04 16.17
N SER A 153 6.06 -7.62 15.58
CA SER A 153 6.19 -7.36 14.14
C SER A 153 5.93 -8.59 13.28
N GLU A 154 5.96 -9.81 13.79
CA GLU A 154 5.57 -10.99 13.01
C GLU A 154 4.09 -10.95 12.63
N ALA A 155 3.25 -10.48 13.55
CA ALA A 155 1.80 -10.51 13.41
C ALA A 155 1.12 -9.16 13.23
N TYR A 156 1.78 -8.05 13.58
CA TYR A 156 1.13 -6.76 13.68
C TYR A 156 1.88 -5.69 12.90
N VAL A 157 1.11 -4.74 12.33
CA VAL A 157 1.65 -3.46 11.88
C VAL A 157 1.64 -2.51 13.07
N ILE A 158 2.78 -1.87 13.35
CA ILE A 158 2.95 -1.02 14.54
C ILE A 158 2.93 0.44 14.12
N PRO A 159 2.07 1.28 14.73
CA PRO A 159 2.04 2.70 14.46
C PRO A 159 3.40 3.37 14.78
N PRO A 160 3.94 4.22 13.89
CA PRO A 160 5.18 4.95 14.11
C PRO A 160 5.18 5.80 15.38
N THR A 161 4.02 6.32 15.79
CA THR A 161 3.85 7.05 17.04
C THR A 161 4.09 6.17 18.27
N MET A 162 3.72 4.90 18.22
CA MET A 162 4.00 3.94 19.30
C MET A 162 5.48 3.56 19.32
N VAL A 163 6.12 3.43 18.15
CA VAL A 163 7.56 3.19 18.07
C VAL A 163 8.35 4.35 18.65
N LYS A 164 8.00 5.59 18.28
CA LYS A 164 8.64 6.82 18.79
C LYS A 164 8.45 7.02 20.30
N ALA A 165 7.31 6.58 20.84
CA ALA A 165 7.06 6.67 22.28
C ALA A 165 7.99 5.77 23.12
N GLY A 166 8.52 4.68 22.53
CA GLY A 166 9.42 3.76 23.26
C GLY A 166 8.74 2.92 24.34
N GLU A 167 7.40 2.86 24.33
CA GLU A 167 6.61 2.20 25.36
C GLU A 167 6.25 0.75 25.00
N THR A 168 6.37 -0.16 25.97
CA THR A 168 6.17 -1.61 25.73
C THR A 168 4.74 -2.10 25.99
N TRP A 169 3.91 -1.32 26.71
CA TRP A 169 2.55 -1.72 27.09
C TRP A 169 1.69 -2.05 25.86
N PHE A 170 1.90 -1.33 24.75
CA PHE A 170 1.19 -1.57 23.50
C PHE A 170 1.49 -2.97 22.96
N PHE A 171 2.77 -3.38 22.96
CA PHE A 171 3.20 -4.70 22.50
C PHE A 171 2.70 -5.81 23.42
N LYS A 172 2.79 -5.61 24.73
CA LYS A 172 2.26 -6.57 25.72
C LYS A 172 0.74 -6.76 25.58
N HIS A 173 0.01 -5.70 25.26
CA HIS A 173 -1.42 -5.80 24.97
C HIS A 173 -1.70 -6.64 23.70
N LEU A 174 -0.92 -6.48 22.63
CA LEU A 174 -1.04 -7.29 21.41
C LEU A 174 -0.78 -8.79 21.70
N LEU A 175 0.25 -9.10 22.52
CA LEU A 175 0.52 -10.47 22.96
C LEU A 175 -0.65 -11.04 23.77
N LYS A 176 -1.17 -10.28 24.74
CA LYS A 176 -2.33 -10.68 25.57
C LYS A 176 -3.58 -10.95 24.73
N ALA A 177 -3.88 -10.09 23.75
CA ALA A 177 -5.02 -10.28 22.86
C ALA A 177 -4.86 -11.55 22.00
N THR A 178 -3.64 -11.82 21.52
CA THR A 178 -3.32 -13.05 20.76
C THR A 178 -3.43 -14.29 21.64
N ALA A 179 -2.98 -14.23 22.90
CA ALA A 179 -3.14 -15.32 23.86
C ALA A 179 -4.63 -15.61 24.13
N ALA A 180 -5.44 -14.56 24.33
CA ALA A 180 -6.88 -14.71 24.51
C ALA A 180 -7.56 -15.35 23.27
N TYR A 181 -7.14 -14.97 22.07
CA TYR A 181 -7.57 -15.62 20.83
C TYR A 181 -7.27 -17.14 20.83
N TYR A 182 -6.04 -17.54 21.18
CA TYR A 182 -5.68 -18.96 21.25
C TYR A 182 -6.39 -19.72 22.38
N LYS A 183 -6.68 -19.07 23.52
CA LYS A 183 -7.54 -19.65 24.57
C LYS A 183 -8.95 -19.94 24.08
N ALA A 184 -9.54 -19.03 23.31
CA ALA A 184 -10.86 -19.24 22.71
C ALA A 184 -10.85 -20.46 21.76
N LEU A 185 -9.82 -20.58 20.90
CA LEU A 185 -9.65 -21.74 20.02
C LEU A 185 -9.46 -23.05 20.81
N ALA A 186 -8.70 -23.03 21.91
CA ALA A 186 -8.52 -24.18 22.79
C ALA A 186 -9.86 -24.63 23.43
N SER A 187 -10.78 -23.69 23.64
CA SER A 187 -12.16 -23.95 24.10
C SER A 187 -13.13 -24.28 22.96
N GLN A 188 -12.63 -24.72 21.80
CA GLN A 188 -13.41 -25.11 20.62
C GLN A 188 -14.23 -23.97 19.99
N THR A 189 -13.91 -22.70 20.29
CA THR A 189 -14.51 -21.58 19.57
C THR A 189 -14.02 -21.59 18.12
N PRO A 190 -14.90 -21.51 17.11
CA PRO A 190 -14.49 -21.43 15.72
C PRO A 190 -13.61 -20.21 15.43
N TYR A 191 -12.70 -20.31 14.46
CA TYR A 191 -11.84 -19.21 14.01
C TYR A 191 -12.61 -17.92 13.68
N GLU A 192 -13.81 -18.06 13.10
CA GLU A 192 -14.62 -16.92 12.69
C GLU A 192 -15.20 -16.10 13.84
N ASP A 193 -15.31 -16.69 15.03
CA ASP A 193 -15.77 -16.03 16.26
C ASP A 193 -14.58 -15.63 17.13
N ALA A 194 -13.57 -16.50 17.28
CA ALA A 194 -12.38 -16.21 18.06
C ALA A 194 -11.65 -14.95 17.57
N ARG A 195 -11.63 -14.71 16.25
CA ARG A 195 -10.98 -13.52 15.65
C ARG A 195 -11.55 -12.17 16.12
N TYR A 196 -12.73 -12.13 16.77
CA TYR A 196 -13.27 -10.91 17.35
C TYR A 196 -12.38 -10.36 18.49
N LEU A 197 -11.54 -11.20 19.07
CA LEU A 197 -10.55 -10.81 20.08
C LEU A 197 -9.30 -10.14 19.48
N LEU A 198 -9.09 -10.22 18.16
CA LEU A 198 -7.87 -9.74 17.52
C LEU A 198 -7.91 -8.21 17.30
N PRO A 199 -6.84 -7.48 17.68
CA PRO A 199 -6.73 -6.05 17.39
C PRO A 199 -6.70 -5.75 15.89
N GLN A 200 -7.19 -4.57 15.49
CA GLN A 200 -7.22 -4.12 14.09
C GLN A 200 -5.81 -3.95 13.46
N ALA A 201 -4.77 -3.88 14.29
CA ALA A 201 -3.37 -3.84 13.86
C ALA A 201 -2.88 -5.16 13.25
N VAL A 202 -3.64 -6.26 13.41
CA VAL A 202 -3.24 -7.59 12.92
C VAL A 202 -3.01 -7.57 11.42
N LYS A 203 -1.90 -8.17 10.99
CA LYS A 203 -1.50 -8.25 9.60
C LYS A 203 -2.48 -9.10 8.79
N THR A 204 -2.64 -8.67 7.56
CA THR A 204 -3.35 -9.37 6.51
C THR A 204 -2.55 -9.23 5.21
N ARG A 205 -2.69 -10.22 4.35
CA ARG A 205 -2.12 -10.21 3.00
C ARG A 205 -3.27 -10.03 2.01
N VAL A 206 -3.11 -9.10 1.08
CA VAL A 206 -4.09 -8.78 0.05
C VAL A 206 -3.38 -8.80 -1.29
N LEU A 207 -3.86 -9.65 -2.21
CA LEU A 207 -3.58 -9.49 -3.63
C LEU A 207 -4.62 -8.51 -4.19
N VAL A 208 -4.16 -7.45 -4.85
CA VAL A 208 -5.04 -6.46 -5.47
C VAL A 208 -4.67 -6.21 -6.92
N SER A 209 -5.67 -6.20 -7.79
CA SER A 209 -5.51 -5.83 -9.21
C SER A 209 -6.23 -4.52 -9.50
N MET A 210 -5.55 -3.57 -10.13
CA MET A 210 -6.11 -2.28 -10.56
C MET A 210 -5.63 -1.94 -11.98
N ASN A 211 -6.46 -1.25 -12.77
CA ASN A 211 -6.02 -0.68 -14.04
C ASN A 211 -5.36 0.70 -13.83
N ALA A 212 -4.71 1.24 -14.86
CA ALA A 212 -4.04 2.54 -14.76
C ALA A 212 -5.00 3.69 -14.45
N ARG A 213 -6.27 3.61 -14.88
CA ARG A 213 -7.27 4.65 -14.56
C ARG A 213 -7.53 4.72 -13.05
N GLU A 214 -7.84 3.59 -12.44
CA GLU A 214 -8.04 3.50 -10.98
C GLU A 214 -6.79 3.98 -10.24
N LEU A 215 -5.60 3.54 -10.65
CA LEU A 215 -4.36 3.94 -10.01
C LEU A 215 -4.09 5.45 -10.13
N LEU A 216 -4.15 5.99 -11.35
CA LEU A 216 -3.71 7.35 -11.67
C LEU A 216 -4.74 8.41 -11.29
N GLU A 217 -6.03 8.12 -11.45
CA GLU A 217 -7.10 9.11 -11.29
C GLU A 217 -7.81 9.01 -9.93
N VAL A 218 -7.72 7.87 -9.23
CA VAL A 218 -8.51 7.61 -8.01
C VAL A 218 -7.62 7.22 -6.83
N PHE A 219 -6.98 6.04 -6.87
CA PHE A 219 -6.25 5.47 -5.76
C PHE A 219 -5.08 6.34 -5.30
N LEU A 220 -4.10 6.59 -6.17
CA LEU A 220 -2.91 7.37 -5.82
C LEU A 220 -3.25 8.82 -5.41
N PRO A 221 -4.12 9.55 -6.14
CA PRO A 221 -4.52 10.90 -5.75
C PRO A 221 -5.15 11.01 -4.36
N LEU A 222 -5.96 10.02 -3.97
CA LEU A 222 -6.61 9.97 -2.67
C LEU A 222 -5.65 9.54 -1.55
N ARG A 223 -4.76 8.58 -1.82
CA ARG A 223 -3.98 7.90 -0.77
C ARG A 223 -2.57 8.44 -0.59
N MET A 224 -1.99 9.15 -1.55
CA MET A 224 -0.69 9.81 -1.38
C MET A 224 -0.76 11.15 -0.63
N CYS A 225 -1.97 11.67 -0.40
CA CYS A 225 -2.17 12.94 0.29
C CYS A 225 -1.69 12.88 1.76
N SER A 226 -1.11 13.97 2.27
CA SER A 226 -0.69 14.09 3.68
C SER A 226 -1.84 13.95 4.70
N ARG A 227 -3.09 14.07 4.27
CA ARG A 227 -4.28 13.82 5.11
C ARG A 227 -4.73 12.35 5.12
N ALA A 228 -4.25 11.53 4.19
CA ALA A 228 -4.51 10.10 4.23
C ALA A 228 -3.80 9.48 5.44
N GLN A 229 -4.43 8.46 6.04
CA GLN A 229 -3.83 7.72 7.15
C GLN A 229 -2.48 7.13 6.71
N TRP A 230 -1.51 7.17 7.63
CA TRP A 230 -0.10 6.95 7.30
C TRP A 230 0.19 5.60 6.63
N GLU A 231 -0.50 4.54 7.03
CA GLU A 231 -0.22 3.19 6.55
C GLU A 231 -0.62 3.02 5.08
N ILE A 232 -1.86 3.42 4.72
CA ILE A 232 -2.30 3.39 3.32
C ILE A 232 -1.53 4.40 2.47
N ARG A 233 -1.04 5.49 3.07
CA ARG A 233 -0.19 6.47 2.40
C ARG A 233 1.17 5.89 2.04
N MET A 234 1.81 5.16 2.95
CA MET A 234 3.05 4.42 2.66
C MET A 234 2.87 3.44 1.51
N ILE A 235 1.77 2.66 1.53
CA ILE A 235 1.43 1.74 0.44
C ILE A 235 1.27 2.49 -0.89
N ALA A 236 0.56 3.61 -0.90
CA ALA A 236 0.33 4.37 -2.13
C ALA A 236 1.62 4.93 -2.74
N TRP A 237 2.52 5.46 -1.91
CA TRP A 237 3.83 5.91 -2.37
C TRP A 237 4.69 4.76 -2.91
N GLU A 238 4.65 3.60 -2.25
CA GLU A 238 5.38 2.42 -2.69
C GLU A 238 4.85 1.88 -4.04
N LEU A 239 3.52 1.79 -4.19
CA LEU A 239 2.86 1.46 -5.45
C LEU A 239 3.32 2.41 -6.56
N ARG A 240 3.26 3.73 -6.34
CA ARG A 240 3.73 4.72 -7.31
C ARG A 240 5.18 4.48 -7.71
N ASN A 241 6.07 4.27 -6.75
CA ASN A 241 7.51 4.13 -7.02
C ASN A 241 7.80 2.94 -7.94
N GLN A 242 7.08 1.83 -7.75
CA GLN A 242 7.19 0.66 -8.62
C GLN A 242 6.56 0.92 -9.99
N LEU A 243 5.38 1.54 -10.04
CA LEU A 243 4.68 1.89 -11.28
C LEU A 243 5.48 2.84 -12.18
N VAL A 244 6.16 3.84 -11.61
CA VAL A 244 7.02 4.77 -12.36
C VAL A 244 8.24 4.05 -12.97
N LYS A 245 8.79 3.05 -12.27
CA LYS A 245 9.88 2.23 -12.82
C LYS A 245 9.40 1.34 -13.98
N THR A 246 8.17 0.83 -13.89
CA THR A 246 7.59 -0.07 -14.89
C THR A 246 7.07 0.66 -16.12
N HIS A 247 6.23 1.69 -15.95
CA HIS A 247 5.64 2.47 -17.06
C HIS A 247 5.73 3.98 -16.78
N PRO A 248 6.92 4.59 -16.94
CA PRO A 248 7.14 6.00 -16.61
C PRO A 248 6.24 6.95 -17.42
N ALA A 249 5.97 6.64 -18.69
CA ALA A 249 5.10 7.44 -19.55
C ALA A 249 3.69 7.63 -18.95
N ILE A 250 3.18 6.61 -18.25
CA ILE A 250 1.85 6.63 -17.62
C ILE A 250 1.93 7.29 -16.23
N PHE A 251 2.88 6.87 -15.39
CA PHE A 251 2.84 7.16 -13.95
C PHE A 251 3.74 8.30 -13.48
N SER A 252 4.57 8.91 -14.33
CA SER A 252 5.40 10.06 -13.91
C SER A 252 4.56 11.24 -13.40
N TYR A 253 3.34 11.38 -13.91
CA TYR A 253 2.35 12.39 -13.54
C TYR A 253 1.53 12.03 -12.30
N ALA A 254 1.65 10.79 -11.79
CA ALA A 254 0.91 10.32 -10.63
C ALA A 254 1.35 11.09 -9.38
N GLY A 255 0.37 11.60 -8.64
CA GLY A 255 0.58 12.36 -7.42
C GLY A 255 -0.71 12.54 -6.63
N PRO A 256 -0.65 13.18 -5.44
CA PRO A 256 -1.83 13.54 -4.68
C PRO A 256 -2.77 14.42 -5.50
N ARG A 257 -4.04 14.55 -5.07
CA ARG A 257 -5.06 15.36 -5.79
C ARG A 257 -4.62 16.78 -6.18
N CYS A 258 -3.75 17.45 -5.43
CA CYS A 258 -3.20 18.75 -5.84
C CYS A 258 -2.45 18.66 -7.17
N VAL A 259 -1.62 17.63 -7.36
CA VAL A 259 -0.86 17.37 -8.58
C VAL A 259 -1.80 16.94 -9.71
N LEU A 260 -2.74 16.03 -9.42
CA LEU A 260 -3.72 15.59 -10.43
C LEU A 260 -4.52 16.78 -10.97
N MET A 261 -5.15 17.58 -10.09
CA MET A 261 -5.99 18.70 -10.51
C MET A 261 -5.21 19.78 -11.23
N GLU A 262 -4.02 20.09 -10.72
CA GLU A 262 -3.15 21.07 -11.36
C GLU A 262 -2.76 20.63 -12.78
N ASN A 263 -2.51 19.34 -13.00
CA ASN A 263 -2.24 18.77 -14.33
C ASN A 263 -3.46 18.80 -15.27
N ARG A 264 -4.70 18.93 -14.76
CA ARG A 264 -5.91 19.05 -15.59
C ARG A 264 -6.19 20.47 -16.09
N VAL A 265 -5.65 21.49 -15.43
CA VAL A 265 -5.92 22.91 -15.77
C VAL A 265 -4.79 23.55 -16.58
N ARG A 266 -3.69 22.82 -16.83
CA ARG A 266 -2.54 23.30 -17.60
C ARG A 266 -2.46 22.65 -18.98
N ASN A 267 -1.84 23.36 -19.91
CA ASN A 267 -1.63 22.90 -21.28
C ASN A 267 -0.70 21.68 -21.35
N ASN A 268 0.37 21.67 -20.55
CA ASN A 268 1.36 20.60 -20.52
C ASN A 268 1.43 20.03 -19.10
N PRO A 269 1.10 18.74 -18.88
CA PRO A 269 1.17 18.14 -17.55
C PRO A 269 2.63 18.07 -17.08
N CYS A 270 2.85 18.29 -15.79
CA CYS A 270 4.16 18.12 -15.18
C CYS A 270 4.23 16.82 -14.39
N SER A 271 5.40 16.18 -14.40
CA SER A 271 5.64 15.04 -13.53
C SER A 271 5.64 15.48 -12.07
N LEU A 272 5.46 14.53 -11.15
CA LEU A 272 5.59 14.84 -9.72
C LEU A 272 6.97 15.44 -9.39
N ASN A 273 8.03 14.92 -10.00
CA ASN A 273 9.40 15.38 -9.73
C ASN A 273 9.59 16.83 -10.16
N ASP A 274 8.97 17.25 -11.27
CA ASP A 274 9.03 18.65 -11.71
C ASP A 274 8.43 19.60 -10.67
N TYR A 275 7.37 19.21 -9.95
CA TYR A 275 6.85 20.00 -8.83
C TYR A 275 7.78 20.00 -7.62
N LEU A 276 8.40 18.86 -7.31
CA LEU A 276 9.31 18.74 -6.15
C LEU A 276 10.59 19.54 -6.33
N GLU A 277 11.12 19.56 -7.56
CA GLU A 277 12.30 20.30 -7.98
C GLU A 277 12.02 21.79 -8.24
N GLY A 278 10.75 22.22 -8.22
CA GLY A 278 10.36 23.60 -8.45
C GLY A 278 10.37 24.03 -9.93
N LYS A 279 10.45 23.07 -10.86
CA LYS A 279 10.31 23.31 -12.31
C LYS A 279 8.89 23.67 -12.71
N CYS A 280 7.90 23.22 -11.94
CA CYS A 280 6.50 23.58 -12.12
C CYS A 280 5.89 24.17 -10.85
N SER A 281 5.15 25.27 -11.01
CA SER A 281 4.37 25.92 -9.94
C SER A 281 2.92 25.41 -9.94
N PHE A 282 2.15 25.73 -8.89
CA PHE A 282 0.70 25.48 -8.85
C PHE A 282 -0.04 26.75 -9.26
N THR A 283 -1.08 26.62 -10.07
CA THR A 283 -1.96 27.71 -10.52
C THR A 283 -3.31 27.68 -9.80
N ILE A 284 -3.72 26.52 -9.26
CA ILE A 284 -4.94 26.41 -8.45
C ILE A 284 -4.86 27.26 -7.18
N GLN A 285 -5.92 27.98 -6.83
CA GLN A 285 -5.96 28.82 -5.61
C GLN A 285 -5.78 28.02 -4.33
N ARG A 286 -6.33 26.80 -4.29
CA ARG A 286 -6.21 25.83 -3.20
C ARG A 286 -6.38 24.42 -3.72
N CYS A 287 -5.82 23.43 -3.02
CA CYS A 287 -6.09 22.03 -3.34
C CYS A 287 -7.46 21.57 -2.77
N PRO A 288 -7.97 20.38 -3.13
CA PRO A 288 -9.23 19.83 -2.58
C PRO A 288 -9.28 19.73 -1.07
N GLU A 289 -8.12 19.62 -0.43
CA GLU A 289 -7.98 19.56 1.02
C GLU A 289 -7.82 20.94 1.67
N LEU A 290 -8.18 21.99 0.92
CA LEU A 290 -8.21 23.39 1.32
C LEU A 290 -6.84 23.97 1.72
N VAL A 291 -5.74 23.33 1.29
CA VAL A 291 -4.40 23.91 1.43
C VAL A 291 -4.24 25.04 0.43
N PRO A 292 -3.93 26.28 0.86
CA PRO A 292 -3.78 27.42 -0.04
C PRO A 292 -2.53 27.24 -0.93
N ASN A 293 -2.56 27.84 -2.12
CA ASN A 293 -1.56 27.69 -3.18
C ASN A 293 -0.10 27.77 -2.68
N ASP A 294 0.21 28.80 -1.89
CA ASP A 294 1.53 29.08 -1.32
C ASP A 294 2.06 27.94 -0.43
N LYS A 295 1.16 27.16 0.17
CA LYS A 295 1.48 26.03 1.06
C LYS A 295 1.43 24.67 0.36
N ILE A 296 0.97 24.58 -0.89
CA ILE A 296 0.90 23.30 -1.61
C ILE A 296 2.30 22.68 -1.79
N PRO A 297 3.34 23.41 -2.24
CA PRO A 297 4.67 22.82 -2.44
C PRO A 297 5.28 22.23 -1.17
N SER A 298 5.19 22.93 -0.04
CA SER A 298 5.71 22.45 1.25
C SER A 298 4.92 21.24 1.76
N CYS A 299 3.59 21.27 1.63
CA CYS A 299 2.74 20.12 1.95
C CYS A 299 3.07 18.89 1.08
N LEU A 300 3.34 19.09 -0.22
CA LEU A 300 3.70 18.02 -1.14
C LEU A 300 5.05 17.40 -0.78
N LYS A 301 6.07 18.22 -0.51
CA LYS A 301 7.39 17.76 -0.06
C LYS A 301 7.28 16.95 1.24
N ASN A 302 6.44 17.40 2.18
CA ASN A 302 6.21 16.67 3.42
C ASN A 302 5.51 15.32 3.18
N ALA A 303 4.56 15.26 2.25
CA ALA A 303 3.88 14.01 1.89
C ALA A 303 4.83 12.95 1.29
N VAL A 304 5.84 13.39 0.53
CA VAL A 304 6.89 12.51 -0.05
C VAL A 304 7.87 12.05 1.02
N ASN A 305 8.38 12.99 1.82
CA ASN A 305 9.51 12.73 2.74
C ASN A 305 9.07 12.04 4.04
N ASN A 306 7.83 12.27 4.48
CA ASN A 306 7.26 11.70 5.71
C ASN A 306 5.99 10.90 5.39
N PRO A 307 6.10 9.77 4.65
CA PRO A 307 4.94 8.93 4.40
C PRO A 307 4.41 8.33 5.71
N SER A 308 5.26 8.22 6.73
CA SER A 308 4.92 8.10 8.16
C SER A 308 4.97 9.47 8.86
N PRO A 309 4.00 9.81 9.74
CA PRO A 309 4.10 10.95 10.65
C PRO A 309 5.25 10.79 11.65
#